data_AF-A0A351C9U7-F1
#
_entry.id   AF-A0A351C9U7-F1
#
_cell.length_a   1.000
_cell.length_b   1.000
_cell.length_c   1.000
_cell.angle_alpha   90.00
_cell.angle_beta   90.00
_cell.angle_gamma   90.00
#
_symmetry.space_group_name_H-M   'P 1'
#
loop_
_entity.id
_entity.type
_entity.pdbx_description
1 polymer ?
#
loop_
_entity_poly.entity_id
_entity_poly.type
_entity_poly.pdbx_seq_one_letter_code
_entity_poly.pdbx_strand_id
1 'polypeptide(L)'
;MDFVQVDIIGLSTSPSSGGAYALVLGEVDGNRRLPIIIGAFEAQAIALELEKIQPPRPMTHDLIRDLLENVAAEVTDILIDELKEGTFFAKIRYTFAGADGQLDCRPSDAVALAVRVGASIFVASEVIDEAGIPTEDDNALASVEAPAEEEAKPAPPEEPKSQLEELEDKLEKAIADEDYEVAAQLRDELSRLKGE
;
A
#
# COMPACT_ATOMS: atom_id res chain seq x y z
N MET A 1 12.08 12.20 19.39
CA MET A 1 11.85 11.46 18.14
C MET A 1 12.46 12.31 17.06
N ASP A 2 13.48 11.79 16.40
CA ASP A 2 14.17 12.48 15.32
C ASP A 2 13.49 12.13 14.00
N PHE A 3 13.32 13.12 13.13
CA PHE A 3 12.62 12.97 11.85
C PHE A 3 13.59 13.27 10.70
N VAL A 4 13.50 12.47 9.65
CA VAL A 4 14.24 12.66 8.41
C VAL A 4 13.28 13.11 7.31
N GLN A 5 13.68 14.13 6.56
CA GLN A 5 12.92 14.54 5.39
C GLN A 5 13.17 13.55 4.24
N VAL A 6 12.09 13.18 3.55
CA VAL A 6 12.15 12.25 2.43
C VAL A 6 11.43 12.84 1.21
N ASP A 7 11.88 12.44 0.03
CA ASP A 7 11.23 12.72 -1.25
C ASP A 7 10.77 11.42 -1.92
N ILE A 8 9.78 11.54 -2.80
CA ILE A 8 9.31 10.40 -3.59
C ILE A 8 10.29 10.16 -4.73
N ILE A 9 10.99 9.03 -4.68
CA ILE A 9 11.93 8.61 -5.72
C ILE A 9 11.18 8.00 -6.91
N GLY A 10 10.12 7.23 -6.62
CA GLY A 10 9.29 6.65 -7.67
C GLY A 10 8.31 5.60 -7.17
N LEU A 11 7.60 5.03 -8.14
CA LEU A 11 6.67 3.92 -7.97
C LEU A 11 7.15 2.76 -8.86
N SER A 12 7.31 1.57 -8.29
CA SER A 12 7.65 0.35 -9.04
C SER A 12 6.59 -0.72 -8.84
N THR A 13 6.32 -1.51 -9.87
CA THR A 13 5.44 -2.67 -9.76
C THR A 13 6.14 -3.76 -8.94
N SER A 14 5.45 -4.33 -7.94
CA SER A 14 5.95 -5.52 -7.24
C SER A 14 5.55 -6.77 -8.04
N PRO A 15 6.51 -7.52 -8.65
CA PRO A 15 6.19 -8.69 -9.47
C PRO A 15 5.58 -9.84 -8.66
N SER A 16 5.87 -9.90 -7.35
CA SER A 16 5.50 -10.99 -6.45
C SER A 16 4.12 -10.83 -5.82
N SER A 17 3.50 -9.66 -5.89
CA SER A 17 2.33 -9.31 -5.06
C SER A 17 1.03 -9.05 -5.85
N GLY A 18 0.84 -9.71 -6.99
CA GLY A 18 -0.49 -9.76 -7.66
C GLY A 18 -1.10 -8.40 -8.02
N GLY A 19 -0.28 -7.38 -8.34
CA GLY A 19 -0.76 -6.03 -8.69
C GLY A 19 -0.50 -4.94 -7.65
N ALA A 20 0.24 -5.24 -6.58
CA ALA A 20 0.73 -4.23 -5.66
C ALA A 20 1.89 -3.39 -6.24
N TYR A 21 2.06 -2.18 -5.73
CA TYR A 21 3.11 -1.24 -6.10
C TYR A 21 3.97 -0.92 -4.87
N ALA A 22 5.26 -0.71 -5.09
CA ALA A 22 6.16 -0.16 -4.07
C ALA A 22 6.31 1.35 -4.31
N LEU A 23 5.91 2.14 -3.31
CA LEU A 23 6.24 3.55 -3.19
C LEU A 23 7.60 3.67 -2.53
N VAL A 24 8.56 4.29 -3.22
CA VAL A 24 9.93 4.43 -2.71
C VAL A 24 10.15 5.86 -2.25
N LEU A 25 10.33 6.06 -0.94
CA LEU A 25 10.68 7.33 -0.33
C LEU A 25 12.19 7.37 -0.06
N GLY A 26 12.91 8.38 -0.54
CA GLY A 26 14.35 8.51 -0.36
C GLY A 26 14.69 9.64 0.59
N GLU A 27 15.63 9.41 1.49
CA GLU A 27 16.15 10.46 2.38
C GLU A 27 16.84 11.57 1.57
N VAL A 28 16.45 12.83 1.81
CA VAL A 28 16.93 13.98 1.00
C VAL A 28 18.44 14.19 1.11
N ASP A 29 18.98 14.10 2.34
CA ASP A 29 20.40 14.29 2.64
C ASP A 29 21.09 12.99 3.08
N GLY A 30 20.58 11.85 2.61
CA GLY A 30 21.04 10.53 3.03
C GLY A 30 21.17 9.52 1.90
N ASN A 31 21.47 8.27 2.28
CA ASN A 31 21.59 7.15 1.35
C ASN A 31 20.61 6.01 1.69
N ARG A 32 19.50 6.31 2.37
CA ARG A 32 18.48 5.34 2.72
C ARG A 32 17.21 5.58 1.91
N ARG A 33 16.53 4.49 1.56
CA ARG A 33 15.23 4.48 0.91
C ARG A 33 14.26 3.68 1.76
N LEU A 34 13.05 4.16 1.95
CA LEU A 34 11.96 3.46 2.61
C LEU A 34 10.94 3.02 1.55
N PRO A 35 10.88 1.72 1.24
CA PRO A 35 9.82 1.15 0.40
C PRO A 35 8.55 0.92 1.22
N ILE A 36 7.41 1.34 0.68
CA ILE A 36 6.07 1.11 1.26
C ILE A 36 5.19 0.45 0.20
N ILE A 37 4.65 -0.73 0.50
CA ILE A 37 3.75 -1.44 -0.40
C ILE A 37 2.35 -0.80 -0.35
N ILE A 38 1.81 -0.47 -1.52
CA ILE A 38 0.51 0.17 -1.69
C ILE A 38 -0.29 -0.52 -2.80
N GLY A 39 -1.61 -0.35 -2.77
CA GLY A 39 -2.50 -0.87 -3.80
C GLY A 39 -2.40 -0.10 -5.12
N ALA A 40 -2.98 -0.67 -6.16
CA ALA A 40 -2.97 -0.10 -7.51
C ALA A 40 -3.70 1.25 -7.58
N PHE A 41 -4.82 1.41 -6.87
CA PHE A 41 -5.58 2.65 -6.87
C PHE A 41 -4.84 3.79 -6.15
N GLU A 42 -4.18 3.48 -5.03
CA GLU A 42 -3.31 4.42 -4.34
C GLU A 42 -2.13 4.85 -5.21
N ALA A 43 -1.45 3.87 -5.84
CA ALA A 43 -0.33 4.14 -6.74
C ALA A 43 -0.75 5.02 -7.91
N GLN A 44 -1.91 4.73 -8.53
CA GLN A 44 -2.46 5.54 -9.61
C GLN A 44 -2.74 6.98 -9.16
N ALA A 45 -3.31 7.18 -7.98
CA ALA A 45 -3.63 8.51 -7.46
C ALA A 45 -2.36 9.37 -7.21
N ILE A 46 -1.25 8.74 -6.83
CA ILE A 46 0.05 9.39 -6.66
C ILE A 46 0.69 9.65 -8.03
N ALA A 47 0.75 8.63 -8.89
CA ALA A 47 1.38 8.68 -10.21
C ALA A 47 0.84 9.81 -11.09
N LEU A 48 -0.49 9.97 -11.15
CA LEU A 48 -1.12 11.02 -11.96
C LEU A 48 -0.65 12.43 -11.56
N GLU A 49 -0.50 12.68 -10.26
CA GLU A 49 -0.05 13.97 -9.76
C GLU A 49 1.47 14.18 -9.97
N LEU A 50 2.28 13.12 -9.81
CA LEU A 50 3.71 13.16 -10.11
C LEU A 50 3.97 13.46 -11.59
N GLU A 51 3.18 12.87 -12.49
CA GLU A 51 3.22 13.11 -13.93
C GLU A 51 2.52 14.42 -14.35
N LYS A 52 1.93 15.15 -13.40
CA LYS A 52 1.17 16.40 -13.63
C LYS A 52 0.05 16.23 -14.66
N ILE A 53 -0.58 15.05 -14.69
CA ILE A 53 -1.73 14.75 -15.53
C ILE A 53 -3.00 15.23 -14.82
N GLN A 54 -3.72 16.16 -15.43
CA GLN A 54 -4.99 16.64 -14.90
C GLN A 54 -6.19 15.87 -15.50
N PRO A 55 -6.95 15.12 -14.69
CA PRO A 55 -8.18 14.49 -15.14
C PRO A 55 -9.29 15.54 -15.39
N PRO A 56 -10.32 15.21 -16.19
CA PRO A 56 -11.41 16.14 -16.52
C PRO A 56 -12.31 16.48 -15.32
N ARG A 57 -12.24 15.69 -14.25
CA ARG A 57 -12.95 15.89 -12.99
C ARG A 57 -11.98 15.62 -11.84
N PRO A 58 -12.09 16.35 -10.71
CA PRO A 58 -11.22 16.15 -9.56
C PRO A 58 -11.35 14.72 -9.02
N MET A 59 -10.21 14.08 -8.71
CA MET A 59 -10.17 12.82 -8.00
C MET A 59 -10.35 13.03 -6.49
N THR A 60 -10.36 11.94 -5.72
CA THR A 60 -10.59 11.99 -4.27
C THR A 60 -9.63 12.93 -3.55
N HIS A 61 -8.32 12.82 -3.82
CA HIS A 61 -7.33 13.68 -3.16
C HIS A 61 -7.34 15.12 -3.67
N ASP A 62 -7.80 15.37 -4.91
CA ASP A 62 -8.06 16.73 -5.39
C ASP A 62 -9.24 17.37 -4.66
N LEU A 63 -10.33 16.61 -4.49
CA LEU A 63 -11.49 17.05 -3.72
C LEU A 63 -11.11 17.35 -2.26
N ILE A 64 -10.23 16.56 -1.65
CA ILE A 64 -9.73 16.80 -0.29
C ILE A 64 -8.87 18.06 -0.23
N ARG A 65 -7.94 18.27 -1.18
CA ARG A 65 -7.17 19.52 -1.27
C ARG A 65 -8.11 20.72 -1.36
N ASP A 66 -9.05 20.68 -2.30
CA ASP A 66 -10.00 21.78 -2.52
C ASP A 66 -10.87 22.02 -1.27
N LEU A 67 -11.28 20.96 -0.57
CA LEU A 67 -12.01 21.07 0.70
C LEU A 67 -11.18 21.80 1.76
N LEU A 68 -9.92 21.41 1.95
CA LEU A 68 -8.99 22.02 2.93
C LEU A 68 -8.78 23.50 2.61
N GLU A 69 -8.59 23.83 1.34
CA GLU A 69 -8.46 25.22 0.87
C GLU A 69 -9.74 26.03 1.17
N ASN A 70 -10.93 25.48 0.88
CA ASN A 70 -12.20 26.15 1.11
C ASN A 70 -12.50 26.43 2.60
N VAL A 71 -11.96 25.60 3.51
CA VAL A 71 -12.08 25.83 4.96
C VAL A 71 -10.88 26.58 5.55
N ALA A 72 -9.93 27.01 4.72
CA ALA A 72 -8.68 27.65 5.15
C ALA A 72 -7.89 26.80 6.18
N ALA A 73 -7.80 25.50 5.93
CA ALA A 73 -6.88 24.59 6.60
C ALA A 73 -5.62 24.42 5.75
N GLU A 74 -4.45 24.58 6.35
CA GLU A 74 -3.15 24.44 5.68
C GLU A 74 -2.49 23.16 6.15
N VAL A 75 -2.18 22.26 5.21
CA VAL A 75 -1.35 21.07 5.51
C VAL A 75 0.09 21.52 5.63
N THR A 76 0.68 21.37 6.82
CA THR A 76 2.06 21.80 7.07
C THR A 76 3.05 20.77 6.54
N ASP A 77 2.83 19.51 6.88
CA ASP A 77 3.66 18.39 6.47
C ASP A 77 2.97 17.05 6.76
N ILE A 78 3.54 15.99 6.20
CA ILE A 78 3.17 14.61 6.48
C ILE A 78 4.24 13.96 7.35
N LEU A 79 3.80 13.14 8.31
CA LEU A 79 4.68 12.40 9.19
C LEU A 79 4.35 10.90 9.14
N ILE A 80 5.33 10.07 8.79
CA ILE A 80 5.27 8.60 8.92
C ILE A 80 6.08 8.23 10.16
N ASP A 81 5.41 7.99 11.28
CA ASP A 81 6.06 7.89 12.60
C ASP A 81 6.03 6.52 13.26
N GLU A 82 5.30 5.56 12.68
CA GLU A 82 5.12 4.26 13.31
C GLU A 82 5.09 3.11 12.30
N LEU A 83 5.75 2.02 12.67
CA LEU A 83 5.67 0.72 12.02
C LEU A 83 5.28 -0.32 13.09
N LYS A 84 4.14 -0.97 12.93
CA LYS A 84 3.69 -2.05 13.83
C LYS A 84 3.19 -3.22 13.03
N GLU A 85 3.73 -4.40 13.33
CA GLU A 85 3.33 -5.66 12.66
C GLU A 85 3.36 -5.53 11.13
N GLY A 86 4.38 -4.82 10.62
CA GLY A 86 4.54 -4.60 9.20
C GLY A 86 3.63 -3.54 8.57
N THR A 87 2.78 -2.88 9.37
CA THR A 87 1.89 -1.81 8.92
C THR A 87 2.46 -0.44 9.30
N PHE A 88 2.64 0.42 8.30
CA PHE A 88 3.05 1.81 8.49
C PHE A 88 1.84 2.69 8.81
N PHE A 89 2.03 3.62 9.75
CA PHE A 89 1.06 4.66 10.09
C PHE A 89 1.60 6.03 9.73
N ALA A 90 0.69 6.93 9.35
CA ALA A 90 1.04 8.28 8.99
C ALA A 90 0.06 9.30 9.59
N LYS A 91 0.53 10.54 9.73
CA LYS A 91 -0.25 11.67 10.20
C LYS A 91 -0.13 12.80 9.20
N ILE A 92 -1.27 13.38 8.83
CA ILE A 92 -1.33 14.68 8.17
C ILE A 92 -1.30 15.74 9.27
N ARG A 93 -0.24 16.54 9.34
CA ARG A 93 -0.17 17.70 10.23
C ARG A 93 -0.69 18.92 9.49
N TYR A 94 -1.52 19.70 10.17
CA TYR A 94 -2.19 20.85 9.57
C TYR A 94 -2.40 21.96 10.60
N THR A 95 -2.56 23.19 10.11
CA THR A 95 -3.00 24.33 10.91
C THR A 95 -4.40 24.74 10.45
N PHE A 96 -5.32 24.90 11.40
CA PHE A 96 -6.68 25.35 11.14
C PHE A 96 -7.10 26.36 12.21
N ALA A 97 -7.59 27.53 11.77
CA ALA A 97 -7.98 28.63 12.67
C ALA A 97 -6.89 29.03 13.69
N GLY A 98 -5.61 28.92 13.29
CA GLY A 98 -4.46 29.25 14.13
C GLY A 98 -4.09 28.20 15.19
N ALA A 99 -4.72 27.02 15.15
CA ALA A 99 -4.37 25.88 15.98
C ALA A 99 -3.79 24.75 15.13
N ASP A 100 -2.75 24.11 15.66
CA ASP A 100 -2.15 22.93 15.03
C ASP A 100 -2.97 21.68 15.36
N GLY A 101 -3.11 20.82 14.37
CA GLY A 101 -3.82 19.55 14.43
C GLY A 101 -3.04 18.45 13.71
N GLN A 102 -3.44 17.22 14.01
CA GLN A 102 -2.93 16.03 13.34
C GLN A 102 -4.10 15.08 13.05
N LEU A 103 -4.07 14.44 11.89
CA LEU A 103 -5.05 13.46 11.46
C LEU A 103 -4.34 12.16 11.13
N ASP A 104 -4.74 11.08 11.79
CA ASP A 104 -4.26 9.73 11.53
C ASP A 104 -4.76 9.20 10.18
N CYS A 105 -3.88 8.56 9.41
CA CYS A 105 -4.17 8.08 8.07
C CYS A 105 -3.14 7.03 7.58
N ARG A 106 -3.43 6.42 6.42
CA ARG A 106 -2.47 5.54 5.74
C ARG A 106 -1.38 6.39 5.07
N PRO A 107 -0.13 5.90 4.99
CA PRO A 107 0.95 6.59 4.28
C PRO A 107 0.62 6.92 2.83
N SER A 108 -0.07 6.03 2.12
CA SER A 108 -0.47 6.25 0.74
C SER A 108 -1.37 7.49 0.56
N ASP A 109 -2.35 7.66 1.44
CA ASP A 109 -3.26 8.82 1.42
C ASP A 109 -2.53 10.11 1.79
N ALA A 110 -1.67 10.04 2.80
CA ALA A 110 -0.87 11.17 3.25
C ALA A 110 0.06 11.67 2.14
N VAL A 111 0.79 10.75 1.49
CA VAL A 111 1.68 11.06 0.37
C VAL A 111 0.90 11.59 -0.83
N ALA A 112 -0.23 10.98 -1.17
CA ALA A 112 -1.09 11.44 -2.28
C ALA A 112 -1.65 12.86 -2.06
N LEU A 113 -1.90 13.25 -0.80
CA LEU A 113 -2.26 14.62 -0.45
C LEU A 113 -1.03 15.53 -0.54
N ALA A 114 0.11 15.13 0.05
CA ALA A 114 1.35 15.91 0.07
C ALA A 114 1.78 16.39 -1.31
N VAL A 115 1.75 15.50 -2.31
CA VAL A 115 2.12 15.84 -3.70
C VAL A 115 1.20 16.89 -4.33
N ARG A 116 -0.05 16.99 -3.87
CA ARG A 116 -1.06 17.95 -4.38
C ARG A 116 -0.98 19.30 -3.68
N VAL A 117 -0.68 19.31 -2.38
CA VAL A 117 -0.55 20.55 -1.59
C VAL A 117 0.88 21.10 -1.56
N GLY A 118 1.87 20.32 -2.02
CA GLY A 118 3.28 20.69 -1.94
C GLY A 118 3.86 20.61 -0.52
N ALA A 119 3.29 19.76 0.34
CA ALA A 119 3.74 19.60 1.72
C ALA A 119 4.97 18.69 1.80
N SER A 120 5.85 18.97 2.76
CA SER A 120 7.03 18.13 3.01
C SER A 120 6.63 16.79 3.65
N ILE A 121 7.42 15.75 3.39
CA ILE A 121 7.20 14.41 3.95
C ILE A 121 8.35 14.10 4.90
N PHE A 122 8.00 13.68 6.12
CA PHE A 122 8.94 13.28 7.15
C PHE A 122 8.68 11.84 7.57
N VAL A 123 9.76 11.14 7.92
CA VAL A 123 9.73 9.78 8.46
C VAL A 123 10.46 9.79 9.80
N ALA A 124 9.94 9.08 10.80
CA ALA A 124 10.66 8.88 12.05
C ALA A 124 11.94 8.06 11.81
N SER A 125 13.03 8.47 12.44
CA SER A 125 14.34 7.79 12.27
C SER A 125 14.26 6.31 12.66
N GLU A 126 13.46 5.97 13.68
CA GLU A 126 13.24 4.58 14.08
C GLU A 126 12.59 3.75 12.96
N VAL A 127 11.66 4.34 12.20
CA VAL A 127 10.99 3.67 11.07
C VAL A 127 11.94 3.47 9.90
N ILE A 128 12.78 4.47 9.57
CA ILE A 128 13.77 4.32 8.49
C ILE A 128 14.91 3.38 8.89
N ASP A 129 15.25 3.29 10.18
CA ASP A 129 16.26 2.37 10.69
C ASP A 129 15.75 0.92 10.69
N GLU A 130 14.46 0.70 10.91
CA GLU A 130 13.83 -0.62 10.92
C GLU A 130 13.57 -1.17 9.52
N ALA A 131 13.03 -0.36 8.61
CA ALA A 131 12.55 -0.81 7.30
C ALA A 131 13.24 -0.14 6.09
N GLY A 132 14.18 0.78 6.33
CA GLY A 132 14.93 1.43 5.26
C GLY A 132 16.03 0.55 4.67
N ILE A 133 16.27 0.69 3.38
CA ILE A 133 17.33 0.02 2.62
C ILE A 133 18.39 1.02 2.13
N PRO A 134 19.69 0.68 2.15
CA PRO A 134 20.73 1.50 1.55
C PRO A 134 20.57 1.65 0.03
N THR A 135 20.95 2.81 -0.49
CA THR A 135 20.84 3.17 -1.93
C THR A 135 21.80 2.36 -2.81
N GLU A 136 22.87 1.82 -2.24
CA GLU A 136 23.89 1.04 -2.98
C GLU A 136 23.41 -0.37 -3.36
N ASP A 137 22.27 -0.82 -2.82
CA ASP A 137 21.62 -2.09 -3.13
C ASP A 137 20.43 -1.88 -4.09
N ASP A 138 20.68 -1.41 -5.32
CA ASP A 138 19.63 -1.30 -6.36
C ASP A 138 18.98 -2.67 -6.69
N ASN A 139 19.64 -3.78 -6.34
CA ASN A 139 19.09 -5.13 -6.50
C ASN A 139 18.09 -5.52 -5.38
N ALA A 140 18.06 -4.80 -4.25
CA ALA A 140 17.17 -5.08 -3.11
C ALA A 140 15.77 -4.45 -3.25
N LEU A 141 15.61 -3.43 -4.11
CA LEU A 141 14.31 -2.85 -4.45
C LEU A 141 13.38 -3.84 -5.17
N ALA A 142 13.95 -4.85 -5.84
CA ALA A 142 13.20 -5.93 -6.46
C ALA A 142 12.77 -7.03 -5.47
N SER A 143 13.27 -7.00 -4.23
CA SER A 143 13.09 -8.05 -3.23
C SER A 143 12.46 -7.56 -1.92
N VAL A 144 11.85 -6.37 -1.91
CA VAL A 144 11.00 -5.98 -0.78
C VAL A 144 9.71 -6.77 -0.81
N GLU A 145 9.79 -7.94 -0.20
CA GLU A 145 8.66 -8.71 0.24
C GLU A 145 7.95 -7.93 1.35
N ALA A 146 6.61 -7.96 1.33
CA ALA A 146 5.85 -7.52 2.48
C ALA A 146 6.39 -8.23 3.73
N PRO A 147 6.41 -7.57 4.91
CA PRO A 147 6.77 -8.24 6.15
C PRO A 147 5.96 -9.53 6.25
N ALA A 148 6.70 -10.64 6.28
CA ALA A 148 6.17 -11.97 6.14
C ALA A 148 5.04 -12.20 7.15
N GLU A 149 3.85 -12.50 6.64
CA GLU A 149 2.96 -13.42 7.35
C GLU A 149 3.81 -14.65 7.70
N GLU A 150 3.76 -15.07 8.97
CA GLU A 150 4.48 -16.24 9.48
C GLU A 150 4.53 -17.35 8.43
N GLU A 151 5.73 -17.70 7.97
CA GLU A 151 5.97 -18.87 7.15
C GLU A 151 5.38 -20.09 7.84
N ALA A 152 4.21 -20.53 7.37
CA ALA A 152 3.69 -21.84 7.67
C ALA A 152 4.72 -22.86 7.16
N LYS A 153 5.29 -23.61 8.11
CA LYS A 153 6.21 -24.73 7.86
C LYS A 153 5.75 -25.59 6.68
N PRO A 154 6.66 -26.10 5.84
CA PRO A 154 6.28 -26.96 4.73
C PRO A 154 5.52 -28.17 5.27
N ALA A 155 4.29 -28.34 4.78
CA ALA A 155 3.46 -29.49 5.09
C ALA A 155 4.14 -30.78 4.59
N PRO A 156 3.91 -31.94 5.26
CA PRO A 156 4.42 -33.23 4.81
C PRO A 156 3.86 -33.60 3.43
N PRO A 157 4.39 -34.65 2.77
CA PRO A 157 3.96 -35.05 1.43
C PRO A 157 2.44 -35.30 1.42
N GLU A 158 1.71 -34.58 0.56
CA GLU A 158 0.26 -34.70 0.44
C GLU A 158 -0.12 -36.13 0.02
N GLU A 159 -1.00 -36.76 0.80
CA GLU A 159 -1.73 -37.96 0.38
C GLU A 159 -2.61 -37.61 -0.84
N PRO A 160 -2.89 -38.56 -1.75
CA PRO A 160 -3.71 -38.26 -2.93
C PRO A 160 -5.09 -37.78 -2.48
N LYS A 161 -5.36 -36.48 -2.69
CA LYS A 161 -6.62 -35.82 -2.37
C LYS A 161 -7.77 -36.54 -3.08
N SER A 162 -8.87 -36.71 -2.37
CA SER A 162 -10.08 -37.26 -2.97
C SER A 162 -10.60 -36.30 -4.04
N GLN A 163 -11.31 -36.83 -5.04
CA GLN A 163 -11.90 -36.01 -6.12
C GLN A 163 -12.86 -34.93 -5.59
N LEU A 164 -13.42 -35.13 -4.39
CA LEU A 164 -14.27 -34.15 -3.70
C LEU A 164 -13.45 -32.99 -3.15
N GLU A 165 -12.34 -33.27 -2.47
CA GLU A 165 -11.46 -32.24 -1.90
C GLU A 165 -10.83 -31.37 -3.00
N GLU A 166 -10.44 -31.97 -4.13
CA GLU A 166 -9.93 -31.19 -5.27
C GLU A 166 -10.98 -30.24 -5.87
N LEU A 167 -12.26 -30.63 -5.86
CA LEU A 167 -13.34 -29.79 -6.36
C LEU A 167 -13.71 -28.69 -5.36
N GLU A 168 -13.59 -28.95 -4.06
CA GLU A 168 -13.77 -27.93 -3.01
C GLU A 168 -12.67 -26.87 -3.09
N ASP A 169 -11.41 -27.28 -3.23
CA ASP A 169 -10.27 -26.36 -3.42
C ASP A 169 -10.45 -25.48 -4.67
N LYS A 170 -10.94 -26.07 -5.78
CA LYS A 170 -11.21 -25.33 -7.01
C LYS A 170 -12.38 -24.35 -6.88
N LEU A 171 -13.42 -24.72 -6.13
CA LEU A 171 -14.57 -23.86 -5.89
C LEU A 171 -14.18 -22.65 -5.04
N GLU A 172 -13.42 -22.87 -3.97
CA GLU A 172 -12.94 -21.80 -3.08
C GLU A 172 -12.05 -20.81 -3.85
N LYS A 173 -11.17 -21.34 -4.71
CA LYS A 173 -10.34 -20.52 -5.59
C LYS A 173 -11.15 -19.70 -6.60
N ALA A 174 -12.17 -20.30 -7.24
CA ALA A 174 -13.03 -19.57 -8.17
C ALA A 174 -13.84 -18.45 -7.50
N ILE A 175 -14.21 -18.61 -6.23
CA ILE A 175 -14.87 -17.56 -5.43
C ILE A 175 -13.87 -16.45 -5.08
N ALA A 176 -12.64 -16.80 -4.70
CA ALA A 176 -11.58 -15.84 -4.40
C ALA A 176 -11.17 -15.00 -5.62
N ASP A 177 -11.20 -15.61 -6.80
CA ASP A 177 -10.89 -14.95 -8.08
C ASP A 177 -12.12 -14.23 -8.69
N GLU A 178 -13.25 -14.15 -7.98
CA GLU A 178 -14.53 -13.56 -8.39
C GLU A 178 -15.13 -14.14 -9.70
N ASP A 179 -14.74 -15.35 -10.08
CA ASP A 179 -15.27 -16.07 -11.24
C ASP A 179 -16.54 -16.84 -10.87
N TYR A 180 -17.63 -16.09 -10.71
CA TYR A 180 -18.91 -16.63 -10.25
C TYR A 180 -19.57 -17.62 -11.22
N GLU A 181 -19.25 -17.56 -12.52
CA GLU A 181 -19.74 -18.53 -13.50
C GLU A 181 -19.07 -19.91 -13.28
N VAL A 182 -17.76 -19.92 -13.09
CA VAL A 182 -17.00 -21.15 -12.78
C VAL A 182 -17.37 -21.68 -11.39
N ALA A 183 -17.52 -20.81 -10.39
CA ALA A 183 -17.94 -21.19 -9.05
C ALA A 183 -19.33 -21.87 -9.03
N ALA A 184 -20.28 -21.38 -9.84
CA ALA A 184 -21.61 -22.00 -9.94
C ALA A 184 -21.53 -23.42 -10.51
N GLN A 185 -20.73 -23.65 -11.55
CA GLN A 185 -20.54 -24.97 -12.16
C GLN A 185 -19.90 -25.98 -11.20
N LEU A 186 -18.85 -25.56 -10.50
CA LEU A 186 -18.13 -26.40 -9.52
C LEU A 186 -19.03 -26.76 -8.33
N ARG A 187 -19.86 -25.82 -7.85
CA ARG A 187 -20.83 -26.07 -6.77
C ARG A 187 -21.89 -27.09 -7.16
N ASP A 188 -22.41 -27.00 -8.38
CA ASP A 188 -23.43 -27.93 -8.87
C ASP A 188 -22.85 -29.34 -9.08
N GLU A 189 -21.60 -29.44 -9.53
CA GLU A 189 -20.85 -30.71 -9.66
C GLU A 189 -20.53 -31.34 -8.29
N LEU A 190 -20.12 -30.54 -7.30
CA LEU A 190 -19.96 -30.98 -5.90
C LEU A 190 -21.27 -31.49 -5.31
N SER A 191 -22.38 -30.81 -5.59
CA SER A 191 -23.70 -31.21 -5.11
C SER A 191 -24.16 -32.54 -5.71
N ARG A 192 -23.80 -32.81 -6.97
CA ARG A 192 -24.05 -34.09 -7.64
C ARG A 192 -23.24 -35.24 -7.01
N LEU A 193 -21.96 -35.00 -6.71
CA LEU A 193 -21.07 -36.01 -6.12
C LEU A 193 -21.33 -36.27 -4.62
N LYS A 194 -21.87 -35.30 -3.88
CA LYS A 194 -22.32 -35.49 -2.49
C LYS A 194 -23.71 -36.12 -2.37
N GLY A 195 -24.43 -36.25 -3.49
CA GLY A 195 -25.82 -36.72 -3.55
C GLY A 195 -26.02 -38.17 -4.01
N GLU A 196 -24.95 -38.91 -4.29
CA GLU A 196 -24.91 -40.37 -4.52
C GLU A 196 -24.24 -41.09 -3.34
#